data_AF-A0A075AWA9-F1
#
_entry.id   AF-A0A075AWA9-F1
#
_cell.length_a   1.000
_cell.length_b   1.000
_cell.length_c   1.000
_cell.angle_alpha   90.00
_cell.angle_beta   90.00
_cell.angle_gamma   90.00
#
_symmetry.space_group_name_H-M   'P 1'
#
loop_
_entity.id
_entity.type
_entity.pdbx_description
1 polymer ?
#
loop_
_entity_poly.entity_id
_entity_poly.type
_entity_poly.pdbx_seq_one_letter_code
_entity_poly.pdbx_strand_id
1 'polypeptide(L)'
;MGSPSTRLQDLPIELVMKIQSFLPEHDCISFLLCFHSVELFNEACKIKSDYNKICSAGATSDSFLTSASRFGRTNVLDWFVKRGFELKCPEDAINWACNNGHVDVLEWWKKSGLELKWSEDAMDLASENDHVDVLDWWKKSGLELKWNKDVMIYASGYGHLNVLEWWKNSGLEVQWSEDAMDLASEYGHVKVLEWWKKSGLELKWNNWAMDKASKNDHVNVLEWWQNSGLQLKWSIRAMDWASWNGHLNVLEWWKNSGLELKWCEFAMNWASQNGHLNVLEWWKNSGVELKWSEDAMDWAGRDVHIDVLDWWKKSGLELKWSEDAMDLASENDHVDVLDWWKKSGLEFKDAMNWASEYGHLNVLEWWKNSRLELKWTYLAMGYASSNGHVNVLEWWKNSRLELKWSENAMNSASEYGHVKVLEWWKKSGLELKWSEDAMDLASEYGHLNVLEWWKNSGLELKWSENAMNSASEYGHVKVLEWWKKSGLELKWSEDAMDLASEYGHLNVLEWWKNSGLELKWSENAMNSASEYGHVKVLEWWKKSGLELKWSEDAMDLASEYGHLNVLEWWKNSGLELKWSENAMNSASEYGHVKVLEWWKKSGLELKWSDDAIYEQR
;
A
#
# COMPACT_ATOMS: atom_id res chain seq x y z
N MET A 1 7.54 -2.75 32.29
CA MET A 1 7.17 -2.04 33.55
C MET A 1 5.88 -1.29 33.28
N GLY A 2 4.78 -1.64 33.96
CA GLY A 2 3.45 -1.10 33.68
C GLY A 2 3.22 0.26 34.34
N SER A 3 2.93 1.29 33.54
CA SER A 3 2.28 2.51 34.02
C SER A 3 0.91 2.17 34.60
N PRO A 4 0.46 2.78 35.71
CA PRO A 4 -0.94 2.69 36.12
C PRO A 4 -1.75 3.54 35.14
N SER A 5 -2.21 2.95 34.03
CA SER A 5 -3.20 3.60 33.19
C SER A 5 -4.47 3.75 34.03
N THR A 6 -4.83 4.98 34.38
CA THR A 6 -6.19 5.27 34.84
C THR A 6 -7.11 4.80 33.73
N ARG A 7 -7.98 3.82 34.00
CA ARG A 7 -8.93 3.38 32.96
C ARG A 7 -9.82 4.58 32.67
N LEU A 8 -10.10 4.85 31.39
CA LEU A 8 -11.01 5.91 30.96
C LEU A 8 -12.34 5.91 31.74
N GLN A 9 -12.78 4.72 32.16
CA GLN A 9 -13.99 4.47 32.95
C GLN A 9 -13.99 5.09 34.36
N ASP A 10 -12.81 5.42 34.90
CA ASP A 10 -12.63 5.94 36.27
C ASP A 10 -12.56 7.47 36.33
N LEU A 11 -12.77 8.17 35.20
CA LEU A 11 -12.74 9.63 35.16
C LEU A 11 -13.93 10.25 35.90
N PRO A 12 -13.73 11.34 36.68
CA PRO A 12 -14.83 12.08 37.29
C PRO A 12 -15.82 12.60 36.24
N ILE A 13 -17.12 12.51 36.54
CA ILE A 13 -18.22 12.91 35.64
C ILE A 13 -18.01 14.32 35.06
N GLU A 14 -17.57 15.27 35.88
CA GLU A 14 -17.30 16.65 35.46
C GLU A 14 -16.23 16.75 34.34
N LEU A 15 -15.21 15.90 34.42
CA LEU A 15 -14.14 15.83 33.43
C LEU A 15 -14.61 15.15 32.14
N VAL A 16 -15.44 14.12 32.25
CA VAL A 16 -16.08 13.44 31.11
C VAL A 16 -16.94 14.41 30.32
N MET A 17 -17.79 15.18 31.00
CA MET A 17 -18.66 16.19 30.38
C MET A 17 -17.85 17.31 29.70
N LYS A 18 -16.71 17.67 30.29
CA LYS A 18 -15.80 18.65 29.70
C LYS A 18 -15.14 18.14 28.43
N ILE A 19 -14.63 16.89 28.43
CA ILE A 19 -14.04 16.26 27.23
C ILE A 19 -15.07 16.11 26.11
N GLN A 20 -16.29 15.69 26.45
CA GLN A 20 -17.39 15.56 25.50
C GLN A 20 -17.66 16.85 24.73
N SER A 21 -17.60 18.03 25.38
CA SER A 21 -17.88 19.32 24.73
C SER A 21 -16.92 19.68 23.59
N PHE A 22 -15.77 19.02 23.50
CA PHE A 22 -14.76 19.25 22.46
C PHE A 22 -14.80 18.21 21.33
N LEU A 23 -15.59 17.15 21.45
CA LEU A 23 -15.64 16.07 20.46
C LEU A 23 -16.72 16.31 19.38
N PRO A 24 -16.46 15.90 18.13
CA PRO A 24 -17.48 15.77 17.08
C PRO A 24 -18.67 14.91 17.54
N GLU A 25 -19.84 15.05 16.91
CA GLU A 25 -21.08 14.42 17.38
C GLU A 25 -21.05 12.89 17.45
N HIS A 26 -20.48 12.24 16.43
CA HIS A 26 -20.31 10.78 16.39
C HIS A 26 -19.32 10.30 17.47
N ASP A 27 -18.20 11.02 17.66
CA ASP A 27 -17.17 10.71 18.65
C ASP A 27 -17.65 10.89 20.09
N CYS A 28 -18.53 11.87 20.36
CA CYS A 28 -19.12 12.06 21.68
C CYS A 28 -19.84 10.82 22.19
N ILE A 29 -20.66 10.19 21.35
CA ILE A 29 -21.50 9.09 21.80
C ILE A 29 -20.66 7.82 21.97
N SER A 30 -19.76 7.54 21.03
CA SER A 30 -18.77 6.46 21.15
C SER A 30 -17.92 6.60 22.42
N PHE A 31 -17.48 7.84 22.74
CA PHE A 31 -16.76 8.15 23.97
C PHE A 31 -17.59 7.93 25.23
N LEU A 32 -18.88 8.27 25.21
CA LEU A 32 -19.76 8.13 26.37
C LEU A 32 -20.15 6.68 26.66
N LEU A 33 -20.21 5.83 25.63
CA LEU A 33 -20.46 4.39 25.78
C LEU A 33 -19.31 3.67 26.50
N CYS A 34 -18.11 4.27 26.56
CA CYS A 34 -17.04 3.81 27.43
C CYS A 34 -17.44 3.81 28.93
N PHE A 35 -18.43 4.61 29.34
CA PHE A 35 -18.84 4.77 30.74
C PHE A 35 -20.09 3.95 31.09
N HIS A 36 -20.21 3.50 32.34
CA HIS A 36 -21.30 2.63 32.81
C HIS A 36 -22.67 3.34 32.98
N SER A 37 -22.80 4.62 32.59
CA SER A 37 -23.96 5.44 32.96
C SER A 37 -24.91 5.73 31.80
N VAL A 38 -26.13 5.19 31.91
CA VAL A 38 -27.27 5.56 31.05
C VAL A 38 -27.65 7.04 31.24
N GLU A 39 -27.34 7.62 32.40
CA GLU A 39 -27.62 9.04 32.67
C GLU A 39 -26.74 9.95 31.81
N LEU A 40 -25.44 9.63 31.71
CA LEU A 40 -24.51 10.33 30.82
C LEU A 40 -24.89 10.16 29.35
N PHE A 41 -25.30 8.95 28.95
CA PHE A 41 -25.81 8.70 27.60
C PHE A 41 -27.08 9.53 27.30
N ASN A 42 -28.04 9.56 28.24
CA ASN A 42 -29.25 10.38 28.13
C ASN A 42 -28.92 11.88 28.04
N GLU A 43 -27.93 12.34 28.80
CA GLU A 43 -27.51 13.74 28.81
C GLU A 43 -26.89 14.14 27.47
N ALA A 44 -26.09 13.25 26.87
CA ALA A 44 -25.59 13.39 25.50
C ALA A 44 -26.72 13.55 24.47
N CYS A 45 -27.71 12.67 24.52
CA CYS A 45 -28.86 12.71 23.61
C CYS A 45 -29.72 13.97 23.81
N LYS A 46 -29.78 14.52 25.02
CA LYS A 46 -30.52 15.76 25.32
C LYS A 46 -29.82 17.02 24.80
N ILE A 47 -28.48 17.05 24.83
CA ILE A 47 -27.69 18.25 24.50
C ILE A 47 -27.63 18.54 23.00
N LYS A 48 -27.74 17.53 22.12
CA LYS A 48 -27.46 17.68 20.67
C LYS A 48 -28.67 17.63 19.71
N SER A 49 -29.90 17.80 20.20
CA SER A 49 -31.18 17.75 19.44
C SER A 49 -31.65 16.35 19.01
N ASP A 50 -32.95 16.22 18.73
CA ASP A 50 -33.67 14.98 18.40
C ASP A 50 -32.82 13.99 17.60
N TYR A 51 -32.54 12.83 18.20
CA TYR A 51 -31.76 11.73 17.62
C TYR A 51 -32.31 11.26 16.25
N ASN A 52 -33.57 11.54 15.93
CA ASN A 52 -34.16 11.35 14.60
C ASN A 52 -33.44 12.16 13.49
N LYS A 53 -32.79 13.29 13.83
CA LYS A 53 -31.91 14.03 12.91
C LYS A 53 -30.53 13.39 12.77
N ILE A 54 -30.01 12.75 13.83
CA ILE A 54 -28.73 12.03 13.82
C ILE A 54 -28.80 10.81 12.89
N CYS A 55 -29.89 10.04 12.93
CA CYS A 55 -30.12 8.93 12.01
C CYS A 55 -30.27 9.38 10.53
N SER A 56 -30.69 10.63 10.28
CA SER A 56 -30.82 11.18 8.92
C SER A 56 -29.50 11.64 8.28
N ALA A 57 -28.39 11.64 9.04
CA ALA A 57 -27.07 12.10 8.60
C ALA A 57 -26.07 10.97 8.26
N GLY A 58 -26.51 9.71 8.21
CA GLY A 58 -25.68 8.58 7.74
C GLY A 58 -24.86 7.84 8.82
N ALA A 59 -24.90 8.26 10.08
CA ALA A 59 -24.46 7.41 11.20
C ALA A 59 -25.59 6.41 11.52
N THR A 60 -25.53 5.24 10.88
CA THR A 60 -26.57 4.21 10.99
C THR A 60 -26.69 3.73 12.44
N SER A 61 -27.91 3.33 12.84
CA SER A 61 -28.22 2.68 14.13
C SER A 61 -27.22 1.60 14.54
N ASP A 62 -26.60 0.96 13.56
CA ASP A 62 -25.66 -0.14 13.70
C ASP A 62 -24.39 0.30 14.45
N SER A 63 -23.85 1.50 14.19
CA SER A 63 -22.66 2.02 14.88
C SER A 63 -22.86 2.12 16.40
N PHE A 64 -24.08 2.45 16.83
CA PHE A 64 -24.43 2.56 18.25
C PHE A 64 -24.62 1.19 18.89
N LEU A 65 -25.29 0.26 18.21
CA LEU A 65 -25.48 -1.11 18.67
C LEU A 65 -24.14 -1.84 18.76
N THR A 66 -23.26 -1.62 17.79
CA THR A 66 -21.87 -2.11 17.79
C THR A 66 -21.09 -1.52 18.96
N SER A 67 -21.14 -0.21 19.18
CA SER A 67 -20.42 0.43 20.30
C SER A 67 -20.95 -0.02 21.66
N ALA A 68 -22.27 -0.13 21.83
CA ALA A 68 -22.86 -0.64 23.06
C ALA A 68 -22.42 -2.08 23.33
N SER A 69 -22.32 -2.90 22.29
CA SER A 69 -21.87 -4.29 22.41
C SER A 69 -20.37 -4.39 22.72
N ARG A 70 -19.55 -3.55 22.08
CA ARG A 70 -18.11 -3.41 22.33
C ARG A 70 -17.78 -3.07 23.78
N PHE A 71 -18.62 -2.28 24.45
CA PHE A 71 -18.38 -1.82 25.82
C PHE A 71 -19.24 -2.53 26.88
N GLY A 72 -19.95 -3.60 26.53
CA GLY A 72 -20.71 -4.38 27.52
C GLY A 72 -21.95 -3.65 28.07
N ARG A 73 -22.67 -2.90 27.23
CA ARG A 73 -23.74 -1.97 27.64
C ARG A 73 -25.15 -2.51 27.36
N THR A 74 -25.54 -3.60 28.03
CA THR A 74 -26.89 -4.19 27.94
C THR A 74 -28.01 -3.19 28.32
N ASN A 75 -27.75 -2.29 29.25
CA ASN A 75 -28.65 -1.21 29.66
C ASN A 75 -28.95 -0.19 28.55
N VAL A 76 -27.97 0.09 27.68
CA VAL A 76 -28.15 0.95 26.50
C VAL A 76 -28.93 0.19 25.42
N LEU A 77 -28.64 -1.09 25.22
CA LEU A 77 -29.41 -1.95 24.31
C LEU A 77 -30.90 -2.02 24.72
N ASP A 78 -31.19 -2.23 26.02
CA ASP A 78 -32.54 -2.14 26.59
C ASP A 78 -33.20 -0.78 26.35
N TRP A 79 -32.44 0.30 26.45
CA TRP A 79 -32.92 1.66 26.24
C TRP A 79 -33.40 1.88 24.81
N PHE A 80 -32.70 1.29 23.82
CA PHE A 80 -33.09 1.32 22.40
C PHE A 80 -34.41 0.57 22.19
N VAL A 81 -34.51 -0.66 22.71
CA VAL A 81 -35.73 -1.48 22.56
C VAL A 81 -36.94 -0.81 23.19
N LYS A 82 -36.82 -0.25 24.41
CA LYS A 82 -37.92 0.43 25.12
C LYS A 82 -38.50 1.64 24.37
N ARG A 83 -37.74 2.23 23.44
CA ARG A 83 -38.17 3.39 22.65
C ARG A 83 -38.73 3.02 21.28
N GLY A 84 -38.84 1.72 20.98
CA GLY A 84 -39.47 1.24 19.75
C GLY A 84 -38.59 1.41 18.51
N PHE A 85 -37.27 1.54 18.68
CA PHE A 85 -36.34 1.51 17.54
C PHE A 85 -36.32 0.10 16.94
N GLU A 86 -36.29 0.02 15.60
CA GLU A 86 -36.11 -1.24 14.89
C GLU A 86 -34.71 -1.78 15.22
N LEU A 87 -34.65 -2.98 15.78
CA LEU A 87 -33.40 -3.63 16.16
C LEU A 87 -32.97 -4.55 15.01
N LYS A 88 -31.79 -4.28 14.47
CA LYS A 88 -31.03 -5.22 13.63
C LYS A 88 -29.78 -5.59 14.39
N CYS A 89 -29.32 -6.84 14.29
CA CYS A 89 -28.08 -7.29 14.91
C CYS A 89 -26.94 -7.09 13.89
N PRO A 90 -26.07 -6.07 14.04
CA PRO A 90 -24.90 -5.96 13.20
C PRO A 90 -23.93 -7.10 13.52
N GLU A 91 -23.27 -7.65 12.51
CA GLU A 91 -22.24 -8.67 12.71
C GLU A 91 -21.11 -8.17 13.63
N ASP A 92 -20.66 -6.93 13.39
CA ASP A 92 -19.67 -6.24 14.22
C ASP A 92 -20.06 -6.19 15.71
N ALA A 93 -21.35 -6.08 16.04
CA ALA A 93 -21.79 -6.02 17.43
C ALA A 93 -21.49 -7.32 18.18
N ILE A 94 -21.67 -8.47 17.51
CA ILE A 94 -21.34 -9.78 18.05
C ILE A 94 -19.82 -9.97 18.10
N ASN A 95 -19.11 -9.62 17.02
CA ASN A 95 -17.65 -9.70 16.95
C ASN A 95 -16.99 -8.91 18.10
N TRP A 96 -17.42 -7.67 18.33
CA TRP A 96 -16.88 -6.83 19.40
C TRP A 96 -17.27 -7.31 20.81
N ALA A 97 -18.46 -7.90 20.99
CA ALA A 97 -18.83 -8.51 22.26
C ALA A 97 -17.96 -9.73 22.57
N CYS A 98 -17.67 -10.58 21.57
CA CYS A 98 -16.75 -11.70 21.69
C CYS A 98 -15.31 -11.24 21.97
N ASN A 99 -14.83 -10.22 21.24
CA ASN A 99 -13.50 -9.63 21.41
C ASN A 99 -13.23 -9.09 22.82
N ASN A 100 -14.27 -8.64 23.54
CA ASN A 100 -14.13 -8.00 24.86
C ASN A 100 -14.69 -8.85 26.01
N GLY A 101 -15.09 -10.11 25.74
CA GLY A 101 -15.55 -11.02 26.79
C GLY A 101 -16.95 -10.70 27.33
N HIS A 102 -17.81 -10.02 26.56
CA HIS A 102 -19.12 -9.54 27.03
C HIS A 102 -20.23 -10.59 26.84
N VAL A 103 -20.15 -11.68 27.63
CA VAL A 103 -21.14 -12.77 27.63
C VAL A 103 -22.55 -12.29 27.96
N ASP A 104 -22.69 -11.27 28.80
CA ASP A 104 -23.98 -10.66 29.15
C ASP A 104 -24.65 -9.98 27.96
N VAL A 105 -23.86 -9.31 27.10
CA VAL A 105 -24.32 -8.73 25.83
C VAL A 105 -24.71 -9.82 24.84
N LEU A 106 -23.92 -10.90 24.72
CA LEU A 106 -24.27 -12.03 23.85
C LEU A 106 -25.59 -12.69 24.29
N GLU A 107 -25.77 -12.88 25.59
CA GLU A 107 -27.01 -13.38 26.17
C GLU A 107 -28.19 -12.42 25.93
N TRP A 108 -27.95 -11.10 25.99
CA TRP A 108 -28.95 -10.08 25.68
C TRP A 108 -29.38 -10.18 24.21
N TRP A 109 -28.42 -10.23 23.28
CA TRP A 109 -28.71 -10.38 21.85
C TRP A 109 -29.49 -11.65 21.57
N LYS A 110 -29.10 -12.78 22.18
CA LYS A 110 -29.85 -14.04 22.05
C LYS A 110 -31.30 -13.92 22.54
N LYS A 111 -31.54 -13.20 23.64
CA LYS A 111 -32.90 -12.96 24.19
C LYS A 111 -33.73 -11.98 23.38
N SER A 112 -33.12 -11.16 22.53
CA SER A 112 -33.83 -10.19 21.68
C SER A 112 -34.75 -10.86 20.64
N GLY A 113 -34.52 -12.16 20.36
CA GLY A 113 -35.26 -12.92 19.35
C GLY A 113 -34.76 -12.70 17.91
N LEU A 114 -33.71 -11.88 17.73
CA LEU A 114 -32.99 -11.77 16.47
C LEU A 114 -32.08 -12.98 16.25
N GLU A 115 -31.88 -13.33 14.99
CA GLU A 115 -30.95 -14.39 14.60
C GLU A 115 -29.51 -13.93 14.84
N LEU A 116 -28.79 -14.64 15.72
CA LEU A 116 -27.35 -14.44 15.92
C LEU A 116 -26.62 -15.36 14.96
N LYS A 117 -25.96 -14.76 13.98
CA LYS A 117 -25.14 -15.50 13.02
C LYS A 117 -23.78 -15.78 13.62
N TRP A 118 -23.31 -17.01 13.40
CA TRP A 118 -21.93 -17.37 13.66
C TRP A 118 -21.03 -16.72 12.59
N SER A 119 -19.88 -16.20 13.00
CA SER A 119 -18.81 -15.69 12.14
C SER A 119 -17.47 -16.25 12.61
N GLU A 120 -16.52 -16.39 11.68
CA GLU A 120 -15.14 -16.79 12.00
C GLU A 120 -14.48 -15.74 12.91
N ASP A 121 -14.60 -14.47 12.54
CA ASP A 121 -14.09 -13.32 13.31
C ASP A 121 -14.50 -13.34 14.79
N ALA A 122 -15.74 -13.70 15.12
CA ALA A 122 -16.18 -13.75 16.50
C ALA A 122 -15.38 -14.78 17.33
N MET A 123 -15.07 -15.94 16.77
CA MET A 123 -14.33 -17.00 17.46
C MET A 123 -12.84 -16.69 17.49
N ASP A 124 -12.33 -16.09 16.42
CA ASP A 124 -10.94 -15.66 16.29
C ASP A 124 -10.64 -14.59 17.34
N LEU A 125 -11.44 -13.52 17.41
CA LEU A 125 -11.27 -12.44 18.38
C LEU A 125 -11.44 -12.91 19.83
N ALA A 126 -12.36 -13.84 20.10
CA ALA A 126 -12.48 -14.45 21.43
C ALA A 126 -11.24 -15.26 21.81
N SER A 127 -10.67 -15.98 20.84
CA SER A 127 -9.47 -16.80 21.04
C SER A 127 -8.19 -15.96 21.14
N GLU A 128 -8.13 -14.85 20.40
CA GLU A 128 -7.08 -13.83 20.42
C GLU A 128 -7.01 -13.09 21.76
N ASN A 129 -8.12 -12.93 22.48
CA ASN A 129 -8.20 -12.14 23.71
C ASN A 129 -8.42 -12.98 25.00
N ASP A 130 -8.15 -14.29 24.96
CA ASP A 130 -8.28 -15.24 26.09
C ASP A 130 -9.70 -15.36 26.68
N HIS A 131 -10.75 -15.20 25.86
CA HIS A 131 -12.14 -15.22 26.31
C HIS A 131 -12.76 -16.63 26.28
N VAL A 132 -12.25 -17.51 27.15
CA VAL A 132 -12.80 -18.88 27.32
C VAL A 132 -14.26 -18.88 27.75
N ASP A 133 -14.71 -17.87 28.50
CA ASP A 133 -16.10 -17.68 28.92
C ASP A 133 -17.06 -17.43 27.74
N VAL A 134 -16.63 -16.66 26.73
CA VAL A 134 -17.37 -16.47 25.47
C VAL A 134 -17.48 -17.78 24.72
N LEU A 135 -16.38 -18.52 24.59
CA LEU A 135 -16.36 -19.83 23.93
C LEU A 135 -17.30 -20.82 24.64
N ASP A 136 -17.26 -20.86 25.97
CA ASP A 136 -18.15 -21.64 26.82
C ASP A 136 -19.62 -21.27 26.63
N TRP A 137 -19.91 -19.97 26.52
CA TRP A 137 -21.26 -19.47 26.26
C TRP A 137 -21.75 -19.94 24.90
N TRP A 138 -20.95 -19.79 23.83
CA TRP A 138 -21.31 -20.25 22.50
C TRP A 138 -21.64 -21.75 22.49
N LYS A 139 -20.79 -22.58 23.10
CA LYS A 139 -21.02 -24.03 23.24
C LYS A 139 -22.31 -24.38 23.97
N LYS A 140 -22.67 -23.62 25.01
CA LYS A 140 -23.89 -23.84 25.82
C LYS A 140 -25.13 -23.17 25.23
N SER A 141 -24.96 -22.22 24.31
CA SER A 141 -26.05 -21.39 23.79
C SER A 141 -27.04 -22.17 22.91
N GLY A 142 -26.63 -23.30 22.33
CA GLY A 142 -27.39 -23.99 21.30
C GLY A 142 -27.32 -23.34 19.91
N LEU A 143 -26.53 -22.28 19.76
CA LEU A 143 -26.13 -21.72 18.47
C LEU A 143 -25.05 -22.60 17.82
N GLU A 144 -24.86 -22.43 16.52
CA GLU A 144 -23.80 -23.11 15.78
C GLU A 144 -22.42 -22.70 16.31
N LEU A 145 -21.54 -23.68 16.51
CA LEU A 145 -20.14 -23.47 16.86
C LEU A 145 -19.29 -24.33 15.93
N LYS A 146 -18.48 -23.69 15.10
CA LYS A 146 -17.53 -24.35 14.21
C LYS A 146 -16.10 -24.10 14.68
N TRP A 147 -15.24 -25.05 14.34
CA TRP A 147 -13.81 -24.89 14.44
C TRP A 147 -13.28 -24.35 13.11
N ASN A 148 -12.41 -23.35 13.18
CA ASN A 148 -11.54 -22.93 12.09
C ASN A 148 -10.07 -23.09 12.56
N LYS A 149 -9.10 -22.96 11.66
CA LYS A 149 -7.68 -23.07 12.04
C LYS A 149 -7.16 -21.84 12.80
N ASP A 150 -7.72 -20.66 12.53
CA ASP A 150 -7.23 -19.37 12.98
C ASP A 150 -7.41 -19.16 14.48
N VAL A 151 -8.47 -19.70 15.09
CA VAL A 151 -8.64 -19.73 16.55
C VAL A 151 -7.46 -20.36 17.28
N MET A 152 -6.83 -21.39 16.69
CA MET A 152 -5.65 -22.05 17.27
C MET A 152 -4.38 -21.24 16.98
N ILE A 153 -4.32 -20.57 15.83
CA ILE A 153 -3.20 -19.72 15.42
C ILE A 153 -3.11 -18.49 16.35
N TYR A 154 -4.20 -17.75 16.52
CA TYR A 154 -4.25 -16.58 17.40
C TYR A 154 -4.00 -16.95 18.86
N ALA A 155 -4.68 -17.97 19.39
CA ALA A 155 -4.44 -18.41 20.76
C ALA A 155 -2.98 -18.84 20.99
N SER A 156 -2.31 -19.40 19.97
CA SER A 156 -0.90 -19.76 20.04
C SER A 156 0.02 -18.55 19.99
N GLY A 157 -0.24 -17.62 19.06
CA GLY A 157 0.53 -16.39 18.86
C GLY A 157 0.47 -15.42 20.04
N TYR A 158 -0.64 -15.39 20.78
CA TYR A 158 -0.81 -14.53 21.96
C TYR A 158 -0.63 -15.26 23.31
N GLY A 159 -0.29 -16.55 23.29
CA GLY A 159 0.11 -17.26 24.51
C GLY A 159 -1.05 -17.81 25.36
N HIS A 160 -2.24 -17.95 24.80
CA HIS A 160 -3.48 -18.28 25.51
C HIS A 160 -3.70 -19.80 25.65
N LEU A 161 -2.98 -20.40 26.61
CA LEU A 161 -3.07 -21.84 26.90
C LEU A 161 -4.48 -22.31 27.28
N ASN A 162 -5.26 -21.48 27.97
CA ASN A 162 -6.60 -21.84 28.41
C ASN A 162 -7.54 -22.01 27.21
N VAL A 163 -7.42 -21.13 26.20
CA VAL A 163 -8.16 -21.22 24.95
C VAL A 163 -7.75 -22.46 24.15
N LEU A 164 -6.45 -22.73 24.03
CA LEU A 164 -5.96 -23.94 23.34
C LEU A 164 -6.51 -25.22 23.99
N GLU A 165 -6.44 -25.30 25.32
CA GLU A 165 -6.98 -26.43 26.08
C GLU A 165 -8.51 -26.52 25.95
N TRP A 166 -9.21 -25.38 25.90
CA TRP A 166 -10.66 -25.35 25.68
C TRP A 166 -11.04 -25.91 24.31
N TRP A 167 -10.38 -25.45 23.24
CA TRP A 167 -10.65 -25.93 21.88
C TRP A 167 -10.36 -27.43 21.73
N LYS A 168 -9.26 -27.91 22.32
CA LYS A 168 -8.94 -29.35 22.36
C LYS A 168 -10.03 -30.18 23.05
N ASN A 169 -10.65 -29.65 24.10
CA ASN A 169 -11.73 -30.31 24.86
C ASN A 169 -13.14 -29.92 24.38
N SER A 170 -13.25 -29.18 23.27
CA SER A 170 -14.53 -28.70 22.74
C SER A 170 -15.41 -29.84 22.25
N GLY A 171 -14.80 -30.94 21.77
CA GLY A 171 -15.46 -32.04 21.07
C GLY A 171 -15.43 -31.88 19.54
N LEU A 172 -14.86 -30.78 19.03
CA LEU A 172 -14.59 -30.56 17.62
C LEU A 172 -13.21 -31.13 17.23
N GLU A 173 -13.05 -31.52 15.98
CA GLU A 173 -11.78 -32.04 15.47
C GLU A 173 -10.79 -30.88 15.27
N VAL A 174 -9.83 -30.77 16.18
CA VAL A 174 -8.76 -29.78 16.12
C VAL A 174 -7.57 -30.33 15.34
N GLN A 175 -7.04 -29.53 14.42
CA GLN A 175 -5.88 -29.90 13.60
C GLN A 175 -4.64 -29.11 13.97
N TRP A 176 -3.48 -29.65 13.59
CA TRP A 176 -2.20 -28.97 13.71
C TRP A 176 -2.08 -27.84 12.67
N SER A 177 -1.44 -26.74 13.06
CA SER A 177 -1.15 -25.60 12.18
C SER A 177 0.31 -25.18 12.31
N GLU A 178 0.99 -24.97 11.19
CA GLU A 178 2.35 -24.42 11.16
C GLU A 178 2.38 -22.96 11.60
N ASP A 179 1.43 -22.17 11.12
CA ASP A 179 1.29 -20.75 11.46
C ASP A 179 1.15 -20.53 12.98
N ALA A 180 0.48 -21.47 13.67
CA ALA A 180 0.34 -21.43 15.13
C ALA A 180 1.70 -21.59 15.85
N MET A 181 2.55 -22.48 15.34
CA MET A 181 3.89 -22.71 15.86
C MET A 181 4.83 -21.55 15.50
N ASP A 182 4.67 -21.00 14.31
CA ASP A 182 5.46 -19.87 13.79
C ASP A 182 5.18 -18.61 14.61
N LEU A 183 3.92 -18.25 14.87
CA LEU A 183 3.56 -17.11 15.71
C LEU A 183 3.94 -17.33 17.18
N ALA A 184 3.72 -18.53 17.73
CA ALA A 184 4.18 -18.82 19.08
C ALA A 184 5.71 -18.69 19.21
N SER A 185 6.44 -18.98 18.14
CA SER A 185 7.89 -18.79 18.08
C SER A 185 8.30 -17.33 17.88
N GLU A 186 7.54 -16.58 17.07
CA GLU A 186 7.71 -15.14 16.83
C GLU A 186 7.55 -14.31 18.10
N TYR A 187 6.60 -14.68 18.96
CA TYR A 187 6.29 -13.95 20.20
C TYR A 187 6.85 -14.61 21.48
N GLY A 188 7.69 -15.64 21.34
CA GLY A 188 8.48 -16.17 22.45
C GLY A 188 7.72 -17.09 23.41
N HIS A 189 6.62 -17.71 22.96
CA HIS A 189 5.70 -18.48 23.78
C HIS A 189 6.07 -19.96 23.94
N VAL A 190 7.20 -20.24 24.59
CA VAL A 190 7.69 -21.62 24.84
C VAL A 190 6.65 -22.54 25.49
N LYS A 191 5.81 -22.02 26.39
CA LYS A 191 4.76 -22.83 27.03
C LYS A 191 3.68 -23.30 26.05
N VAL A 192 3.37 -22.51 25.03
CA VAL A 192 2.45 -22.90 23.95
C VAL A 192 3.09 -23.98 23.10
N LEU A 193 4.37 -23.84 22.74
CA LEU A 193 5.10 -24.86 22.00
C LEU A 193 5.10 -26.20 22.75
N GLU A 194 5.34 -26.16 24.07
CA GLU A 194 5.27 -27.32 24.94
C GLU A 194 3.86 -27.92 25.03
N TRP A 195 2.81 -27.09 25.01
CA TRP A 195 1.43 -27.55 24.94
C TRP A 195 1.16 -28.29 23.62
N TRP A 196 1.58 -27.75 22.48
CA TRP A 196 1.45 -28.40 21.18
C TRP A 196 2.16 -29.76 21.15
N LYS A 197 3.39 -29.84 21.69
CA LYS A 197 4.13 -31.12 21.83
C LYS A 197 3.38 -32.15 22.68
N LYS A 198 2.66 -31.72 23.72
CA LYS A 198 1.83 -32.57 24.58
C LYS A 198 0.40 -32.79 24.09
N SER A 199 0.00 -32.11 23.02
CA SER A 199 -1.39 -32.13 22.54
C SER A 199 -1.80 -33.51 22.01
N GLY A 200 -0.84 -34.30 21.52
CA GLY A 200 -1.07 -35.56 20.81
C GLY A 200 -1.20 -35.38 19.30
N LEU A 201 -1.19 -34.14 18.80
CA LEU A 201 -1.12 -33.82 17.38
C LEU A 201 0.34 -33.97 16.89
N GLU A 202 0.51 -34.46 15.67
CA GLU A 202 1.84 -34.66 15.08
C GLU A 202 2.53 -33.30 14.91
N LEU A 203 3.63 -33.11 15.65
CA LEU A 203 4.45 -31.91 15.54
C LEU A 203 5.30 -31.99 14.26
N LYS A 204 5.04 -31.08 13.32
CA LYS A 204 5.85 -30.92 12.10
C LYS A 204 6.81 -29.75 12.24
N TRP A 205 7.80 -29.73 11.37
CA TRP A 205 8.90 -28.76 11.39
C TRP A 205 9.02 -28.03 10.06
N ASN A 206 9.16 -26.71 10.12
CA ASN A 206 9.59 -25.85 9.03
C ASN A 206 10.65 -24.84 9.56
N ASN A 207 11.28 -24.07 8.68
CA ASN A 207 12.28 -23.08 9.09
C ASN A 207 11.68 -21.79 9.69
N TRP A 208 10.41 -21.48 9.40
CA TRP A 208 9.80 -20.19 9.73
C TRP A 208 9.76 -19.91 11.22
N ALA A 209 9.39 -20.89 12.04
CA ALA A 209 9.43 -20.79 13.50
C ALA A 209 10.81 -20.33 14.03
N MET A 210 11.89 -20.93 13.52
CA MET A 210 13.26 -20.59 13.91
C MET A 210 13.70 -19.23 13.36
N ASP A 211 13.32 -18.91 12.13
CA ASP A 211 13.60 -17.62 11.50
C ASP A 211 12.93 -16.47 12.26
N LYS A 212 11.65 -16.64 12.62
CA LYS A 212 10.85 -15.67 13.37
C LYS A 212 11.33 -15.51 14.82
N ALA A 213 11.70 -16.59 15.48
CA ALA A 213 12.34 -16.52 16.79
C ALA A 213 13.71 -15.82 16.73
N SER A 214 14.48 -16.06 15.67
CA SER A 214 15.78 -15.40 15.43
C SER A 214 15.62 -13.91 15.16
N LYS A 215 14.57 -13.51 14.43
CA LYS A 215 14.21 -12.11 14.17
C LYS A 215 13.85 -11.34 15.43
N ASN A 216 13.33 -11.98 16.48
CA ASN A 216 12.81 -11.32 17.69
C ASN A 216 13.63 -11.61 18.96
N ASP A 217 14.89 -12.06 18.82
CA ASP A 217 15.81 -12.38 19.93
C ASP A 217 15.30 -13.45 20.92
N HIS A 218 14.53 -14.43 20.43
CA HIS A 218 13.91 -15.46 21.26
C HIS A 218 14.78 -16.73 21.37
N VAL A 219 15.95 -16.61 22.00
CA VAL A 219 16.89 -17.74 22.21
C VAL A 219 16.25 -18.93 22.95
N ASN A 220 15.37 -18.65 23.92
CA ASN A 220 14.63 -19.69 24.65
C ASN A 220 13.72 -20.56 23.75
N VAL A 221 13.19 -19.98 22.67
CA VAL A 221 12.42 -20.71 21.65
C VAL A 221 13.34 -21.56 20.79
N LEU A 222 14.50 -21.01 20.38
CA LEU A 222 15.51 -21.76 19.61
C LEU A 222 16.01 -22.98 20.40
N GLU A 223 16.30 -22.80 21.70
CA GLU A 223 16.64 -23.88 22.63
C GLU A 223 15.53 -24.93 22.74
N TRP A 224 14.25 -24.50 22.79
CA TRP A 224 13.13 -25.44 22.82
C TRP A 224 13.06 -26.28 21.54
N TRP A 225 13.21 -25.65 20.37
CA TRP A 225 13.23 -26.34 19.08
C TRP A 225 14.40 -27.31 18.96
N GLN A 226 15.59 -26.97 19.46
CA GLN A 226 16.74 -27.88 19.48
C GLN A 226 16.50 -29.11 20.36
N ASN A 227 15.73 -28.95 21.44
CA ASN A 227 15.34 -30.04 22.35
C ASN A 227 13.99 -30.68 21.98
N SER A 228 13.39 -30.32 20.85
CA SER A 228 12.07 -30.83 20.43
C SER A 228 12.12 -32.32 20.02
N GLY A 229 13.29 -32.79 19.57
CA GLY A 229 13.49 -34.11 18.95
C GLY A 229 13.40 -34.10 17.43
N LEU A 230 13.12 -32.94 16.82
CA LEU A 230 13.10 -32.73 15.38
C LEU A 230 14.51 -32.43 14.84
N GLN A 231 14.77 -32.85 13.61
CA GLN A 231 16.04 -32.57 12.94
C GLN A 231 16.05 -31.14 12.39
N LEU A 232 16.65 -30.21 13.14
CA LEU A 232 16.81 -28.83 12.71
C LEU A 232 17.78 -28.70 11.53
N LYS A 233 17.60 -27.64 10.74
CA LYS A 233 18.54 -27.23 9.69
C LYS A 233 18.95 -25.78 9.90
N TRP A 234 20.15 -25.46 9.41
CA TRP A 234 20.62 -24.09 9.34
C TRP A 234 19.75 -23.26 8.39
N SER A 235 19.47 -22.01 8.78
CA SER A 235 18.68 -21.07 7.97
C SER A 235 19.45 -19.77 7.74
N ILE A 236 19.58 -19.40 6.47
CA ILE A 236 20.17 -18.11 6.07
C ILE A 236 19.31 -16.93 6.53
N ARG A 237 17.98 -17.06 6.45
CA ARG A 237 17.04 -15.98 6.84
C ARG A 237 17.11 -15.68 8.33
N ALA A 238 17.23 -16.70 9.18
CA ALA A 238 17.45 -16.53 10.61
C ALA A 238 18.70 -15.68 10.90
N MET A 239 19.80 -15.97 10.22
CA MET A 239 21.06 -15.24 10.36
C MET A 239 20.96 -13.81 9.82
N ASP A 240 20.32 -13.62 8.66
CA ASP A 240 20.12 -12.32 8.04
C ASP A 240 19.24 -11.42 8.92
N TRP A 241 18.09 -11.91 9.40
CA TRP A 241 17.18 -11.14 10.26
C TRP A 241 17.74 -10.88 11.65
N ALA A 242 18.46 -11.83 12.24
CA ALA A 242 19.17 -11.58 13.50
C ALA A 242 20.24 -10.50 13.32
N SER A 243 20.94 -10.49 12.18
CA SER A 243 21.95 -9.48 11.87
C SER A 243 21.33 -8.11 11.56
N TRP A 244 20.19 -8.07 10.87
CA TRP A 244 19.42 -6.85 10.61
C TRP A 244 18.93 -6.17 11.90
N ASN A 245 18.52 -6.95 12.91
CA ASN A 245 18.04 -6.41 14.20
C ASN A 245 19.13 -6.31 15.30
N GLY A 246 20.38 -6.67 15.01
CA GLY A 246 21.46 -6.56 15.98
C GLY A 246 21.47 -7.64 17.08
N HIS A 247 20.81 -8.77 16.87
CA HIS A 247 20.56 -9.81 17.87
C HIS A 247 21.74 -10.78 18.07
N LEU A 248 22.78 -10.33 18.77
CA LEU A 248 23.98 -11.14 19.04
C LEU A 248 23.70 -12.47 19.76
N ASN A 249 22.74 -12.50 20.68
CA ASN A 249 22.47 -13.72 21.46
C ASN A 249 21.97 -14.85 20.55
N VAL A 250 21.15 -14.52 19.55
CA VAL A 250 20.69 -15.44 18.52
C VAL A 250 21.85 -15.90 17.63
N LEU A 251 22.71 -14.99 17.17
CA LEU A 251 23.87 -15.36 16.35
C LEU A 251 24.80 -16.32 17.11
N GLU A 252 25.08 -16.02 18.37
CA GLU A 252 25.89 -16.86 19.25
C GLU A 252 25.21 -18.22 19.50
N TRP A 253 23.89 -18.26 19.64
CA TRP A 253 23.15 -19.52 19.71
C TRP A 253 23.33 -20.35 18.43
N TRP A 254 23.18 -19.75 17.25
CA TRP A 254 23.35 -20.45 15.97
C TRP A 254 24.76 -21.02 15.81
N LYS A 255 25.79 -20.27 16.20
CA LYS A 255 27.19 -20.75 16.22
C LYS A 255 27.40 -21.95 17.14
N ASN A 256 26.73 -21.97 18.29
CA ASN A 256 26.84 -23.04 19.28
C ASN A 256 25.82 -24.18 19.10
N SER A 257 24.92 -24.08 18.12
CA SER A 257 23.83 -25.04 17.88
C SER A 257 24.32 -26.43 17.42
N GLY A 258 25.57 -26.52 16.97
CA GLY A 258 26.14 -27.71 16.32
C GLY A 258 25.83 -27.81 14.83
N LEU A 259 25.08 -26.85 14.27
CA LEU A 259 24.84 -26.71 12.83
C LEU A 259 26.00 -25.97 12.17
N GLU A 260 26.38 -26.39 10.95
CA GLU A 260 27.44 -25.73 10.19
C GLU A 260 27.03 -24.30 9.82
N LEU A 261 27.78 -23.32 10.36
CA LEU A 261 27.57 -21.91 10.08
C LEU A 261 28.13 -21.54 8.69
N LYS A 262 27.35 -20.79 7.90
CA LYS A 262 27.68 -20.40 6.53
C LYS A 262 27.67 -18.89 6.36
N TRP A 263 28.41 -18.42 5.35
CA TRP A 263 28.45 -17.01 4.96
C TRP A 263 27.07 -16.52 4.51
N CYS A 264 26.70 -15.34 4.99
CA CYS A 264 25.44 -14.67 4.68
C CYS A 264 25.75 -13.23 4.25
N GLU A 265 25.57 -12.95 2.96
CA GLU A 265 25.86 -11.63 2.40
C GLU A 265 24.86 -10.58 2.91
N PHE A 266 23.56 -10.88 2.87
CA PHE A 266 22.53 -9.97 3.38
C PHE A 266 22.66 -9.68 4.88
N ALA A 267 23.05 -10.67 5.70
CA ALA A 267 23.36 -10.44 7.11
C ALA A 267 24.39 -9.32 7.31
N MET A 268 25.45 -9.28 6.50
CA MET A 268 26.49 -8.26 6.58
C MET A 268 26.02 -6.93 5.99
N ASN A 269 25.29 -6.96 4.87
CA ASN A 269 24.75 -5.75 4.26
C ASN A 269 23.76 -5.06 5.21
N TRP A 270 22.84 -5.81 5.79
CA TRP A 270 21.83 -5.31 6.73
C TRP A 270 22.40 -4.90 8.07
N ALA A 271 23.38 -5.63 8.62
CA ALA A 271 24.09 -5.17 9.81
C ALA A 271 24.84 -3.87 9.56
N SER A 272 25.41 -3.69 8.36
CA SER A 272 26.10 -2.46 7.98
C SER A 272 25.13 -1.29 7.79
N GLN A 273 24.01 -1.53 7.11
CA GLN A 273 22.91 -0.59 6.92
C GLN A 273 22.31 -0.09 8.23
N ASN A 274 22.25 -0.91 9.29
CA ASN A 274 21.65 -0.54 10.58
C ASN A 274 22.69 -0.15 11.65
N GLY A 275 23.96 0.01 11.26
CA GLY A 275 25.01 0.46 12.18
C GLY A 275 25.41 -0.57 13.26
N HIS A 276 25.13 -1.85 13.03
CA HIS A 276 25.35 -2.92 14.01
C HIS A 276 26.80 -3.42 14.01
N LEU A 277 27.73 -2.55 14.43
CA LEU A 277 29.17 -2.85 14.52
C LEU A 277 29.49 -4.13 15.32
N ASN A 278 28.73 -4.37 16.39
CA ASN A 278 28.87 -5.54 17.22
C ASN A 278 28.57 -6.84 16.45
N VAL A 279 27.59 -6.83 15.54
CA VAL A 279 27.27 -7.96 14.65
C VAL A 279 28.36 -8.15 13.60
N LEU A 280 28.88 -7.07 13.00
CA LEU A 280 29.99 -7.16 12.05
C LEU A 280 31.24 -7.76 12.70
N GLU A 281 31.57 -7.31 13.91
CA GLU A 281 32.68 -7.87 14.70
C GLU A 281 32.42 -9.33 15.08
N TRP A 282 31.17 -9.71 15.39
CA TRP A 282 30.81 -11.10 15.63
C TRP A 282 31.04 -11.96 14.39
N TRP A 283 30.60 -11.51 13.21
CA TRP A 283 30.81 -12.24 11.94
C TRP A 283 32.30 -12.42 11.62
N LYS A 284 33.12 -11.39 11.82
CA LYS A 284 34.58 -11.47 11.68
C LYS A 284 35.22 -12.51 12.60
N ASN A 285 34.66 -12.69 13.80
CA ASN A 285 35.15 -13.66 14.80
C ASN A 285 34.35 -14.98 14.83
N SER A 286 33.43 -15.19 13.87
CA SER A 286 32.54 -16.35 13.84
C SER A 286 33.24 -17.64 13.42
N GLY A 287 34.38 -17.51 12.72
CA GLY A 287 35.09 -18.63 12.08
C GLY A 287 34.65 -18.87 10.62
N VAL A 288 33.65 -18.15 10.13
CA VAL A 288 33.28 -18.10 8.71
C VAL A 288 34.19 -17.12 7.99
N GLU A 289 34.64 -17.48 6.78
CA GLU A 289 35.43 -16.59 5.94
C GLU A 289 34.63 -15.33 5.59
N LEU A 290 35.14 -14.18 6.04
CA LEU A 290 34.55 -12.87 5.76
C LEU A 290 34.76 -12.49 4.29
N LYS A 291 33.70 -12.06 3.61
CA LYS A 291 33.76 -11.57 2.23
C LYS A 291 33.35 -10.10 2.14
N TRP A 292 33.89 -9.42 1.13
CA TRP A 292 33.52 -8.04 0.82
C TRP A 292 32.21 -8.02 0.02
N SER A 293 31.41 -6.98 0.27
CA SER A 293 30.15 -6.66 -0.42
C SER A 293 30.09 -5.15 -0.61
N GLU A 294 29.72 -4.70 -1.82
CA GLU A 294 29.53 -3.28 -2.14
C GLU A 294 28.34 -2.69 -1.38
N ASP A 295 27.19 -3.36 -1.45
CA ASP A 295 25.95 -3.02 -0.75
C ASP A 295 26.17 -2.74 0.75
N ALA A 296 27.07 -3.49 1.40
CA ALA A 296 27.37 -3.27 2.82
C ALA A 296 27.95 -1.89 3.09
N MET A 297 28.87 -1.42 2.25
CA MET A 297 29.45 -0.09 2.39
C MET A 297 28.53 0.99 1.84
N ASP A 298 27.82 0.71 0.74
CA ASP A 298 26.93 1.67 0.08
C ASP A 298 25.73 1.98 0.97
N TRP A 299 25.11 0.97 1.57
CA TRP A 299 23.97 1.17 2.48
C TRP A 299 24.39 1.74 3.83
N ALA A 300 25.59 1.39 4.34
CA ALA A 300 26.15 2.05 5.52
C ALA A 300 26.43 3.54 5.25
N GLY A 301 26.89 3.88 4.04
CA GLY A 301 27.06 5.26 3.60
C GLY A 301 25.72 5.98 3.48
N ARG A 302 24.74 5.35 2.84
CA ARG A 302 23.38 5.89 2.69
C ARG A 302 22.73 6.22 4.05
N ASP A 303 22.92 5.37 5.06
CA ASP A 303 22.30 5.56 6.38
C ASP A 303 23.28 6.21 7.41
N VAL A 304 24.40 6.77 6.93
CA VAL A 304 25.38 7.60 7.66
C VAL A 304 26.10 6.87 8.81
N HIS A 305 26.38 5.58 8.64
CA HIS A 305 27.16 4.78 9.57
C HIS A 305 28.67 4.85 9.28
N ILE A 306 29.25 6.03 9.53
CA ILE A 306 30.70 6.29 9.32
C ILE A 306 31.59 5.32 10.10
N ASP A 307 31.15 4.91 11.28
CA ASP A 307 31.84 3.95 12.14
C ASP A 307 31.89 2.54 11.53
N VAL A 308 30.83 2.12 10.84
CA VAL A 308 30.77 0.91 10.01
C VAL A 308 31.71 1.03 8.81
N LEU A 309 31.73 2.16 8.12
CA LEU A 309 32.68 2.39 7.01
C LEU A 309 34.14 2.27 7.49
N ASP A 310 34.45 2.87 8.64
CA ASP A 310 35.75 2.74 9.30
C ASP A 310 36.07 1.28 9.68
N TRP A 311 35.08 0.51 10.09
CA TRP A 311 35.23 -0.92 10.38
C TRP A 311 35.55 -1.72 9.12
N TRP A 312 34.83 -1.50 8.01
CA TRP A 312 35.12 -2.12 6.71
C TRP A 312 36.52 -1.79 6.23
N LYS A 313 36.96 -0.53 6.36
CA LYS A 313 38.34 -0.10 6.05
C LYS A 313 39.40 -0.82 6.88
N LYS A 314 39.09 -1.18 8.12
CA LYS A 314 39.99 -1.90 9.04
C LYS A 314 39.77 -3.43 9.01
N SER A 315 38.88 -3.93 8.17
CA SER A 315 38.53 -5.36 8.12
C SER A 315 39.69 -6.25 7.65
N GLY A 316 40.61 -5.69 6.85
CA GLY A 316 41.69 -6.42 6.19
C GLY A 316 41.30 -6.99 4.82
N LEU A 317 40.06 -6.75 4.36
CA LEU A 317 39.62 -7.09 3.02
C LEU A 317 40.08 -6.05 1.99
N GLU A 318 40.28 -6.50 0.76
CA GLU A 318 40.48 -5.61 -0.38
C GLU A 318 39.13 -4.97 -0.74
N LEU A 319 38.94 -3.72 -0.35
CA LEU A 319 37.74 -2.96 -0.66
C LEU A 319 37.78 -2.48 -2.11
N LYS A 320 36.66 -2.63 -2.81
CA LYS A 320 36.49 -2.07 -4.15
C LYS A 320 35.58 -0.85 -4.10
N TRP A 321 35.68 -0.05 -5.15
CA TRP A 321 34.80 1.09 -5.36
C TRP A 321 33.46 0.64 -5.95
N SER A 322 32.40 1.34 -5.56
CA SER A 322 31.05 1.25 -6.12
C SER A 322 30.58 2.64 -6.55
N GLU A 323 29.85 2.71 -7.66
CA GLU A 323 29.26 3.95 -8.17
C GLU A 323 28.17 4.45 -7.22
N ASP A 324 27.36 3.53 -6.73
CA ASP A 324 26.20 3.78 -5.88
C ASP A 324 26.59 4.46 -4.56
N ALA A 325 27.81 4.24 -4.05
CA ALA A 325 28.28 4.86 -2.82
C ALA A 325 28.19 6.41 -2.84
N MET A 326 28.61 7.02 -3.95
CA MET A 326 28.67 8.49 -4.09
C MET A 326 27.32 9.06 -4.47
N ASP A 327 26.59 8.30 -5.29
CA ASP A 327 25.25 8.63 -5.75
C ASP A 327 24.28 8.66 -4.56
N LEU A 328 24.25 7.60 -3.75
CA LEU A 328 23.42 7.51 -2.54
C LEU A 328 23.79 8.59 -1.51
N ALA A 329 25.08 8.87 -1.32
CA ALA A 329 25.50 9.95 -0.42
C ALA A 329 25.06 11.33 -0.94
N SER A 330 25.08 11.54 -2.25
CA SER A 330 24.66 12.80 -2.88
C SER A 330 23.14 12.95 -2.94
N GLU A 331 22.40 11.87 -3.14
CA GLU A 331 20.92 11.78 -3.09
C GLU A 331 20.37 12.07 -1.68
N ASN A 332 21.11 11.73 -0.63
CA ASN A 332 20.64 11.86 0.76
C ASN A 332 21.26 13.06 1.52
N ASP A 333 21.99 13.95 0.85
CA ASP A 333 22.67 15.14 1.43
C ASP A 333 23.76 14.80 2.48
N HIS A 334 24.49 13.70 2.30
CA HIS A 334 25.46 13.17 3.27
C HIS A 334 26.91 13.57 2.96
N VAL A 335 27.22 14.85 3.20
CA VAL A 335 28.57 15.44 2.96
C VAL A 335 29.70 14.84 3.80
N ASP A 336 29.36 14.27 4.95
CA ASP A 336 30.27 13.57 5.85
C ASP A 336 30.69 12.20 5.30
N VAL A 337 29.78 11.48 4.65
CA VAL A 337 30.06 10.26 3.90
C VAL A 337 30.95 10.57 2.70
N LEU A 338 30.65 11.63 1.94
CA LEU A 338 31.52 12.11 0.85
C LEU A 338 32.92 12.48 1.36
N ASP A 339 33.02 13.16 2.50
CA ASP A 339 34.30 13.49 3.14
C ASP A 339 35.06 12.24 3.62
N TRP A 340 34.35 11.24 4.14
CA TRP A 340 34.95 9.96 4.51
C TRP A 340 35.53 9.24 3.29
N TRP A 341 34.75 9.10 2.21
CA TRP A 341 35.20 8.45 0.97
C TRP A 341 36.37 9.18 0.34
N LYS A 342 36.34 10.51 0.31
CA LYS A 342 37.48 11.33 -0.15
C LYS A 342 38.75 11.09 0.68
N LYS A 343 38.64 10.90 2.00
CA LYS A 343 39.75 10.60 2.89
C LYS A 343 40.13 9.11 2.91
N SER A 344 39.30 8.25 2.33
CA SER A 344 39.49 6.79 2.38
C SER A 344 40.72 6.35 1.59
N GLY A 345 41.01 7.02 0.48
CA GLY A 345 42.03 6.63 -0.51
C GLY A 345 41.49 5.68 -1.60
N LEU A 346 40.21 5.32 -1.56
CA LEU A 346 39.51 4.57 -2.61
C LEU A 346 39.20 5.48 -3.80
N GLU A 347 38.83 4.88 -4.94
CA GLU A 347 38.39 5.63 -6.12
C GLU A 347 37.18 6.53 -5.77
N PHE A 348 37.05 7.67 -6.45
CA PHE A 348 36.05 8.69 -6.14
C PHE A 348 35.55 9.32 -7.45
N LYS A 349 34.25 9.21 -7.73
CA LYS A 349 33.60 9.75 -8.94
C LYS A 349 32.55 10.81 -8.60
N ASP A 350 32.23 11.64 -9.58
CA ASP A 350 31.27 12.75 -9.46
C ASP A 350 29.83 12.23 -9.34
N ALA A 351 29.06 12.82 -8.44
CA ALA A 351 27.65 12.51 -8.17
C ALA A 351 26.79 13.79 -8.07
N MET A 352 27.23 14.89 -8.73
CA MET A 352 26.59 16.21 -8.63
C MET A 352 25.20 16.27 -9.29
N ASN A 353 24.92 15.39 -10.24
CA ASN A 353 23.60 15.32 -10.89
C ASN A 353 22.53 14.94 -9.87
N TRP A 354 22.79 13.95 -9.01
CA TRP A 354 21.89 13.52 -7.94
C TRP A 354 21.65 14.61 -6.90
N ALA A 355 22.70 15.33 -6.51
CA ALA A 355 22.54 16.50 -5.66
C ALA A 355 21.66 17.59 -6.31
N SER A 356 21.68 17.71 -7.64
CA SER A 356 20.84 18.65 -8.36
C SER A 356 19.40 18.17 -8.49
N GLU A 357 19.20 16.87 -8.68
CA GLU A 357 17.90 16.20 -8.77
C GLU A 357 17.11 16.30 -7.47
N TYR A 358 17.78 16.14 -6.32
CA TYR A 358 17.14 16.15 -5.00
C TYR A 358 17.24 17.48 -4.25
N GLY A 359 17.85 18.50 -4.85
CA GLY A 359 17.82 19.86 -4.29
C GLY A 359 18.91 20.17 -3.25
N HIS A 360 19.95 19.35 -3.18
CA HIS A 360 20.94 19.31 -2.10
C HIS A 360 22.10 20.28 -2.31
N LEU A 361 21.89 21.53 -1.88
CA LEU A 361 22.91 22.57 -1.96
C LEU A 361 24.15 22.29 -1.10
N ASN A 362 24.02 21.57 0.01
CA ASN A 362 25.18 21.30 0.88
C ASN A 362 26.18 20.40 0.16
N VAL A 363 25.70 19.36 -0.54
CA VAL A 363 26.53 18.52 -1.42
C VAL A 363 27.17 19.33 -2.54
N LEU A 364 26.42 20.18 -3.25
CA LEU A 364 26.98 21.03 -4.33
C LEU A 364 28.07 21.99 -3.80
N GLU A 365 27.85 22.62 -2.65
CA GLU A 365 28.84 23.50 -2.02
C GLU A 365 30.05 22.71 -1.50
N TRP A 366 29.84 21.49 -0.99
CA TRP A 366 30.93 20.57 -0.64
C TRP A 366 31.79 20.24 -1.85
N TRP A 367 31.18 19.87 -2.98
CA TRP A 367 31.87 19.57 -4.24
C TRP A 367 32.72 20.76 -4.70
N LYS A 368 32.15 21.96 -4.73
CA LYS A 368 32.86 23.20 -5.09
C LYS A 368 34.09 23.47 -4.21
N ASN A 369 34.02 23.14 -2.92
CA ASN A 369 35.12 23.34 -1.97
C ASN A 369 36.06 22.13 -1.86
N SER A 370 35.73 21.01 -2.50
CA SER A 370 36.44 19.74 -2.36
C SER A 370 37.83 19.71 -3.03
N ARG A 371 38.11 20.65 -3.96
CA ARG A 371 39.28 20.65 -4.86
C ARG A 371 39.33 19.48 -5.85
N LEU A 372 38.23 18.74 -5.99
CA LEU A 372 38.08 17.71 -7.02
C LEU A 372 37.76 18.36 -8.37
N GLU A 373 38.07 17.64 -9.44
CA GLU A 373 37.61 18.03 -10.78
C GLU A 373 36.09 17.91 -10.82
N LEU A 374 35.41 19.02 -11.06
CA LEU A 374 33.94 19.06 -11.14
C LEU A 374 33.52 18.56 -12.52
N LYS A 375 32.75 17.46 -12.59
CA LYS A 375 32.29 16.88 -13.85
C LYS A 375 30.77 16.76 -13.85
N TRP A 376 30.10 17.81 -14.31
CA TRP A 376 28.65 17.81 -14.49
C TRP A 376 28.26 17.77 -15.97
N THR A 377 27.05 17.26 -16.22
CA THR A 377 26.47 17.18 -17.56
C THR A 377 25.29 18.16 -17.67
N TYR A 378 24.68 18.19 -18.85
CA TYR A 378 23.45 18.94 -19.07
C TYR A 378 22.26 18.45 -18.22
N LEU A 379 22.39 17.28 -17.58
CA LEU A 379 21.38 16.68 -16.71
C LEU A 379 21.20 17.45 -15.41
N ALA A 380 22.26 18.02 -14.82
CA ALA A 380 22.18 18.70 -13.52
C ALA A 380 21.10 19.81 -13.48
N MET A 381 21.13 20.73 -14.45
CA MET A 381 20.11 21.78 -14.55
C MET A 381 18.76 21.25 -15.06
N GLY A 382 18.76 20.17 -15.83
CA GLY A 382 17.55 19.48 -16.27
C GLY A 382 16.77 18.91 -15.08
N TYR A 383 17.43 18.07 -14.27
CA TYR A 383 16.85 17.46 -13.08
C TYR A 383 16.43 18.49 -12.04
N ALA A 384 17.23 19.53 -11.82
CA ALA A 384 16.82 20.64 -10.95
C ALA A 384 15.57 21.36 -11.49
N SER A 385 15.39 21.39 -12.82
CA SER A 385 14.18 21.97 -13.44
C SER A 385 12.97 21.05 -13.29
N SER A 386 13.14 19.75 -13.54
CA SER A 386 12.11 18.71 -13.40
C SER A 386 11.61 18.55 -11.96
N ASN A 387 12.46 18.80 -10.96
CA ASN A 387 12.10 18.65 -9.54
C ASN A 387 11.85 19.99 -8.81
N GLY A 388 11.82 21.11 -9.53
CA GLY A 388 11.38 22.38 -8.96
C GLY A 388 12.43 23.12 -8.13
N HIS A 389 13.71 22.75 -8.23
CA HIS A 389 14.81 23.25 -7.41
C HIS A 389 15.43 24.55 -7.93
N VAL A 390 14.68 25.65 -7.82
CA VAL A 390 15.14 27.01 -8.21
C VAL A 390 16.43 27.43 -7.48
N ASN A 391 16.60 27.02 -6.23
CA ASN A 391 17.80 27.27 -5.43
C ASN A 391 19.05 26.60 -6.02
N VAL A 392 18.92 25.37 -6.52
CA VAL A 392 19.99 24.65 -7.23
C VAL A 392 20.30 25.32 -8.57
N LEU A 393 19.28 25.70 -9.33
CA LEU A 393 19.47 26.44 -10.60
C LEU A 393 20.22 27.76 -10.38
N GLU A 394 19.86 28.50 -9.34
CA GLU A 394 20.54 29.74 -8.95
C GLU A 394 21.99 29.47 -8.49
N TRP A 395 22.23 28.36 -7.78
CA TRP A 395 23.59 27.95 -7.40
C TRP A 395 24.44 27.66 -8.63
N TRP A 396 23.94 26.87 -9.59
CA TRP A 396 24.63 26.56 -10.85
C TRP A 396 24.98 27.85 -11.60
N LYS A 397 24.02 28.76 -11.76
CA LYS A 397 24.23 30.06 -12.41
C LYS A 397 25.35 30.89 -11.76
N ASN A 398 25.50 30.82 -10.44
CA ASN A 398 26.50 31.57 -9.68
C ASN A 398 27.81 30.79 -9.41
N SER A 399 27.90 29.53 -9.85
CA SER A 399 29.03 28.63 -9.57
C SER A 399 30.34 29.04 -10.24
N ARG A 400 30.29 29.92 -11.27
CA ARG A 400 31.39 30.27 -12.19
C ARG A 400 31.84 29.12 -13.11
N LEU A 401 31.08 28.03 -13.11
CA LEU A 401 31.28 26.90 -14.00
C LEU A 401 30.63 27.16 -15.36
N GLU A 402 31.11 26.45 -16.39
CA GLU A 402 30.45 26.46 -17.69
C GLU A 402 29.05 25.83 -17.57
N LEU A 403 28.02 26.62 -17.83
CA LEU A 403 26.65 26.14 -17.71
C LEU A 403 26.33 25.20 -18.88
N LYS A 404 25.83 24.00 -18.55
CA LYS A 404 25.32 23.00 -19.48
C LYS A 404 23.91 22.64 -19.05
N TRP A 405 22.96 22.68 -19.97
CA TRP A 405 21.57 22.33 -19.68
C TRP A 405 20.91 21.66 -20.86
N SER A 406 19.94 20.81 -20.55
CA SER A 406 19.09 20.18 -21.56
C SER A 406 18.28 21.25 -22.29
N GLU A 407 18.13 21.12 -23.60
CA GLU A 407 17.22 21.95 -24.39
C GLU A 407 15.75 21.76 -23.97
N ASN A 408 15.46 20.67 -23.23
CA ASN A 408 14.11 20.33 -22.75
C ASN A 408 13.85 20.78 -21.30
N ALA A 409 14.74 21.54 -20.65
CA ALA A 409 14.58 21.90 -19.23
C ALA A 409 13.27 22.67 -18.94
N MET A 410 12.80 23.51 -19.87
CA MET A 410 11.51 24.20 -19.75
C MET A 410 10.32 23.28 -20.04
N ASN A 411 10.48 22.27 -20.90
CA ASN A 411 9.46 21.26 -21.14
C ASN A 411 9.24 20.44 -19.88
N SER A 412 10.32 19.91 -19.26
CA SER A 412 10.22 19.16 -18.02
C SER A 412 9.69 20.01 -16.85
N ALA A 413 10.09 21.27 -16.74
CA ALA A 413 9.48 22.17 -15.75
C ALA A 413 7.98 22.36 -15.98
N SER A 414 7.50 22.23 -17.22
CA SER A 414 6.07 22.30 -17.55
C SER A 414 5.36 20.98 -17.26
N GLU A 415 5.97 19.86 -17.62
CA GLU A 415 5.54 18.47 -17.35
C GLU A 415 5.29 18.23 -15.86
N TYR A 416 6.19 18.71 -14.98
CA TYR A 416 6.08 18.52 -13.52
C TYR A 416 5.46 19.72 -12.78
N GLY A 417 4.89 20.69 -13.50
CA GLY A 417 4.05 21.74 -12.89
C GLY A 417 4.82 22.89 -12.20
N HIS A 418 6.09 23.09 -12.52
CA HIS A 418 7.00 23.98 -11.79
C HIS A 418 7.08 25.41 -12.34
N VAL A 419 6.01 26.19 -12.13
CA VAL A 419 5.92 27.62 -12.53
C VAL A 419 7.09 28.48 -12.03
N LYS A 420 7.60 28.22 -10.80
CA LYS A 420 8.73 29.00 -10.25
C LYS A 420 10.03 28.75 -11.03
N VAL A 421 10.24 27.53 -11.54
CA VAL A 421 11.38 27.18 -12.38
C VAL A 421 11.24 27.86 -13.74
N LEU A 422 10.06 27.83 -14.35
CA LEU A 422 9.78 28.53 -15.60
C LEU A 422 10.05 30.05 -15.49
N GLU A 423 9.59 30.66 -14.40
CA GLU A 423 9.85 32.07 -14.11
C GLU A 423 11.34 32.35 -13.87
N TRP A 424 12.07 31.43 -13.24
CA TRP A 424 13.51 31.53 -13.08
C TRP A 424 14.23 31.46 -14.42
N TRP A 425 13.90 30.48 -15.28
CA TRP A 425 14.47 30.37 -16.63
C TRP A 425 14.26 31.66 -17.42
N LYS A 426 13.03 32.18 -17.45
CA LYS A 426 12.70 33.45 -18.12
C LYS A 426 13.54 34.64 -17.62
N LYS A 427 13.88 34.69 -16.32
CA LYS A 427 14.71 35.75 -15.71
C LYS A 427 16.21 35.47 -15.71
N SER A 428 16.61 34.24 -16.06
CA SER A 428 17.99 33.78 -15.89
C SER A 428 18.97 34.53 -16.79
N GLY A 429 18.53 34.96 -17.98
CA GLY A 429 19.39 35.48 -19.03
C GLY A 429 20.10 34.38 -19.83
N LEU A 430 19.77 33.11 -19.59
CA LEU A 430 20.23 31.97 -20.37
C LEU A 430 19.39 31.81 -21.64
N GLU A 431 19.92 31.08 -22.62
CA GLU A 431 19.17 30.73 -23.82
C GLU A 431 17.96 29.87 -23.44
N LEU A 432 16.78 30.29 -23.88
CA LEU A 432 15.52 29.61 -23.61
C LEU A 432 15.18 28.71 -24.81
N LYS A 433 14.96 27.42 -24.54
CA LYS A 433 14.54 26.43 -25.54
C LYS A 433 13.34 25.65 -25.00
N TRP A 434 12.35 25.47 -25.87
CA TRP A 434 11.13 24.70 -25.62
C TRP A 434 10.45 24.31 -26.94
N SER A 435 9.68 23.23 -26.89
CA SER A 435 8.85 22.69 -27.99
C SER A 435 7.36 22.77 -27.63
N GLU A 436 6.51 22.17 -28.47
CA GLU A 436 5.09 21.96 -28.17
C GLU A 436 4.85 21.13 -26.90
N ASP A 437 5.78 20.23 -26.56
CA ASP A 437 5.75 19.41 -25.34
C ASP A 437 5.53 20.26 -24.08
N ALA A 438 5.99 21.51 -24.04
CA ALA A 438 5.81 22.36 -22.86
C ALA A 438 4.33 22.60 -22.53
N MET A 439 3.48 22.88 -23.53
CA MET A 439 2.04 23.07 -23.31
C MET A 439 1.26 21.77 -23.41
N ASP A 440 1.73 20.82 -24.21
CA ASP A 440 1.10 19.51 -24.37
C ASP A 440 1.23 18.69 -23.06
N LEU A 441 2.44 18.55 -22.50
CA LEU A 441 2.67 17.84 -21.22
C LEU A 441 2.02 18.57 -20.05
N ALA A 442 2.00 19.91 -20.04
CA ALA A 442 1.25 20.65 -19.02
C ALA A 442 -0.25 20.38 -19.08
N SER A 443 -0.78 20.06 -20.27
CA SER A 443 -2.18 19.67 -20.45
C SER A 443 -2.42 18.22 -20.06
N GLU A 444 -1.51 17.33 -20.44
CA GLU A 444 -1.48 15.91 -20.09
C GLU A 444 -1.49 15.69 -18.58
N TYR A 445 -0.64 16.39 -17.82
CA TYR A 445 -0.53 16.26 -16.37
C TYR A 445 -1.42 17.25 -15.58
N GLY A 446 -2.30 17.98 -16.25
CA GLY A 446 -3.35 18.75 -15.56
C GLY A 446 -2.88 20.08 -14.96
N HIS A 447 -1.72 20.60 -15.38
CA HIS A 447 -1.06 21.76 -14.79
C HIS A 447 -1.59 23.11 -15.31
N LEU A 448 -2.81 23.47 -14.89
CA LEU A 448 -3.46 24.75 -15.23
C LEU A 448 -2.62 25.99 -14.91
N ASN A 449 -1.88 25.96 -13.80
CA ASN A 449 -0.99 27.05 -13.39
C ASN A 449 0.16 27.25 -14.38
N VAL A 450 0.69 26.17 -14.96
CA VAL A 450 1.72 26.22 -16.01
C VAL A 450 1.15 26.74 -17.31
N LEU A 451 -0.02 26.26 -17.74
CA LEU A 451 -0.72 26.77 -18.93
C LEU A 451 -1.02 28.27 -18.83
N GLU A 452 -1.50 28.72 -17.67
CA GLU A 452 -1.73 30.14 -17.40
C GLU A 452 -0.42 30.94 -17.37
N TRP A 453 0.65 30.37 -16.83
CA TRP A 453 1.98 31.00 -16.89
C TRP A 453 2.46 31.15 -18.33
N TRP A 454 2.39 30.10 -19.15
CA TRP A 454 2.78 30.15 -20.56
C TRP A 454 2.02 31.24 -21.29
N LYS A 455 0.69 31.26 -21.17
CA LYS A 455 -0.19 32.28 -21.78
C LYS A 455 0.20 33.72 -21.40
N ASN A 456 0.63 33.95 -20.16
CA ASN A 456 1.03 35.27 -19.66
C ASN A 456 2.54 35.55 -19.74
N SER A 457 3.34 34.58 -20.19
CA SER A 457 4.80 34.68 -20.16
C SER A 457 5.35 35.69 -21.16
N GLY A 458 4.63 35.97 -22.25
CA GLY A 458 5.12 36.74 -23.38
C GLY A 458 6.13 36.00 -24.26
N LEU A 459 6.34 34.69 -24.02
CA LEU A 459 7.10 33.80 -24.89
C LEU A 459 6.22 33.29 -26.03
N GLU A 460 6.85 32.79 -27.11
CA GLU A 460 6.14 32.11 -28.19
C GLU A 460 5.40 30.87 -27.65
N LEU A 461 4.11 30.78 -27.91
CA LEU A 461 3.26 29.66 -27.51
C LEU A 461 3.29 28.58 -28.59
N LYS A 462 3.59 27.34 -28.20
CA LYS A 462 3.66 26.16 -29.09
C LYS A 462 2.84 25.03 -28.46
N TRP A 463 1.95 24.43 -29.24
CA TRP A 463 1.12 23.29 -28.82
C TRP A 463 0.62 22.54 -30.06
N SER A 464 0.40 21.24 -29.88
CA SER A 464 -0.15 20.34 -30.90
C SER A 464 -1.59 19.94 -30.53
N GLU A 465 -2.12 18.93 -31.22
CA GLU A 465 -3.38 18.30 -30.83
C GLU A 465 -3.28 17.48 -29.54
N ASN A 466 -2.06 17.05 -29.15
CA ASN A 466 -1.81 16.31 -27.93
C ASN A 466 -2.26 17.07 -26.68
N ALA A 467 -2.21 18.40 -26.68
CA ALA A 467 -2.73 19.19 -25.56
C ALA A 467 -4.19 18.87 -25.20
N MET A 468 -5.10 18.77 -26.18
CA MET A 468 -6.51 18.46 -25.91
C MET A 468 -6.78 16.95 -25.92
N ASN A 469 -6.05 16.18 -26.72
CA ASN A 469 -6.18 14.72 -26.76
C ASN A 469 -5.74 14.12 -25.41
N SER A 470 -4.53 14.43 -24.93
CA SER A 470 -4.02 13.92 -23.65
C SER A 470 -4.77 14.49 -22.45
N ALA A 471 -5.23 15.76 -22.49
CA ALA A 471 -6.14 16.25 -21.44
C ALA A 471 -7.46 15.46 -21.38
N SER A 472 -7.88 14.87 -22.49
CA SER A 472 -9.05 13.99 -22.54
C SER A 472 -8.72 12.57 -22.06
N GLU A 473 -7.57 12.05 -22.48
CA GLU A 473 -6.99 10.78 -22.06
C GLU A 473 -6.82 10.66 -20.54
N TYR A 474 -6.34 11.71 -19.87
CA TYR A 474 -6.09 11.73 -18.42
C TYR A 474 -7.23 12.37 -17.60
N GLY A 475 -8.39 12.62 -18.23
CA GLY A 475 -9.60 12.99 -17.49
C GLY A 475 -9.66 14.47 -17.04
N HIS A 476 -8.86 15.34 -17.62
CA HIS A 476 -8.61 16.71 -17.18
C HIS A 476 -9.61 17.73 -17.74
N VAL A 477 -10.90 17.60 -17.37
CA VAL A 477 -11.99 18.51 -17.79
C VAL A 477 -11.68 19.99 -17.55
N LYS A 478 -10.98 20.34 -16.45
CA LYS A 478 -10.62 21.74 -16.18
C LYS A 478 -9.60 22.30 -17.17
N VAL A 479 -8.67 21.47 -17.65
CA VAL A 479 -7.71 21.84 -18.70
C VAL A 479 -8.42 22.03 -20.02
N LEU A 480 -9.32 21.13 -20.39
CA LEU A 480 -10.17 21.28 -21.58
C LEU A 480 -10.99 22.58 -21.54
N GLU A 481 -11.59 22.88 -20.39
CA GLU A 481 -12.32 24.12 -20.17
C GLU A 481 -11.41 25.37 -20.22
N TRP A 482 -10.16 25.26 -19.74
CA TRP A 482 -9.17 26.32 -19.87
C TRP A 482 -8.80 26.56 -21.32
N TRP A 483 -8.51 25.50 -22.10
CA TRP A 483 -8.23 25.60 -23.53
C TRP A 483 -9.37 26.31 -24.26
N LYS A 484 -10.62 25.88 -24.04
CA LYS A 484 -11.82 26.51 -24.61
C LYS A 484 -11.94 28.00 -24.28
N LYS A 485 -11.54 28.42 -23.08
CA LYS A 485 -11.58 29.82 -22.62
C LYS A 485 -10.30 30.61 -22.93
N SER A 486 -9.25 29.96 -23.40
CA SER A 486 -7.91 30.55 -23.52
C SER A 486 -7.86 31.63 -24.60
N GLY A 487 -8.68 31.51 -25.65
CA GLY A 487 -8.61 32.33 -26.87
C GLY A 487 -7.53 31.86 -27.85
N LEU A 488 -6.85 30.75 -27.57
CA LEU A 488 -5.89 30.10 -28.47
C LEU A 488 -6.62 29.23 -29.50
N GLU A 489 -5.95 28.93 -30.61
CA GLU A 489 -6.44 27.94 -31.58
C GLU A 489 -6.57 26.58 -30.91
N LEU A 490 -7.77 25.99 -31.02
CA LEU A 490 -8.08 24.68 -30.46
C LEU A 490 -7.73 23.61 -31.49
N LYS A 491 -6.93 22.62 -31.10
CA LYS A 491 -6.49 21.50 -31.95
C LYS A 491 -6.81 20.18 -31.24
N TRP A 492 -7.52 19.29 -31.93
CA TRP A 492 -7.86 17.94 -31.44
C TRP A 492 -8.22 17.02 -32.61
N SER A 493 -7.97 15.73 -32.42
CA SER A 493 -8.31 14.64 -33.34
C SER A 493 -9.46 13.79 -32.76
N GLU A 494 -9.74 12.65 -33.39
CA GLU A 494 -10.65 11.63 -32.84
C GLU A 494 -10.14 11.01 -31.54
N ASP A 495 -8.82 11.03 -31.30
CA ASP A 495 -8.18 10.50 -30.10
C ASP A 495 -8.73 11.14 -28.82
N ALA A 496 -9.18 12.40 -28.87
CA ALA A 496 -9.75 13.03 -27.68
C ALA A 496 -10.97 12.29 -27.11
N MET A 497 -11.90 11.83 -27.95
CA MET A 497 -13.06 11.07 -27.49
C MET A 497 -12.79 9.57 -27.41
N ASP A 498 -11.91 9.05 -28.27
CA ASP A 498 -11.52 7.65 -28.28
C ASP A 498 -10.74 7.30 -27.00
N LEU A 499 -9.68 8.06 -26.66
CA LEU A 499 -8.89 7.87 -25.43
C LEU A 499 -9.72 8.15 -24.17
N ALA A 500 -10.61 9.15 -24.18
CA ALA A 500 -11.53 9.35 -23.05
C ALA A 500 -12.45 8.15 -22.83
N SER A 501 -12.76 7.40 -23.89
CA SER A 501 -13.54 6.17 -23.81
C SER A 501 -12.70 4.99 -23.33
N GLU A 502 -11.46 4.89 -23.84
CA GLU A 502 -10.45 3.91 -23.44
C GLU A 502 -10.16 3.96 -21.93
N TYR A 503 -9.96 5.14 -21.36
CA TYR A 503 -9.64 5.33 -19.94
C TYR A 503 -10.86 5.57 -19.04
N GLY A 504 -12.08 5.42 -19.58
CA GLY A 504 -13.29 5.39 -18.77
C GLY A 504 -13.81 6.77 -18.30
N HIS A 505 -13.36 7.85 -18.93
CA HIS A 505 -13.59 9.23 -18.50
C HIS A 505 -14.93 9.81 -18.98
N LEU A 506 -16.02 9.35 -18.35
CA LEU A 506 -17.38 9.83 -18.62
C LEU A 506 -17.56 11.36 -18.49
N ASN A 507 -16.87 11.97 -17.53
CA ASN A 507 -16.89 13.41 -17.31
C ASN A 507 -16.29 14.19 -18.49
N VAL A 508 -15.26 13.64 -19.14
CA VAL A 508 -14.64 14.21 -20.35
C VAL A 508 -15.56 14.03 -21.55
N LEU A 509 -16.13 12.85 -21.75
CA LEU A 509 -17.12 12.61 -22.81
C LEU A 509 -18.34 13.54 -22.69
N GLU A 510 -18.85 13.71 -21.47
CA GLU A 510 -19.94 14.66 -21.19
C GLU A 510 -19.50 16.11 -21.41
N TRP A 511 -18.26 16.48 -21.08
CA TRP A 511 -17.74 17.80 -21.38
C TRP A 511 -17.66 18.03 -22.90
N TRP A 512 -17.11 17.09 -23.67
CA TRP A 512 -17.04 17.17 -25.13
C TRP A 512 -18.43 17.39 -25.72
N LYS A 513 -19.39 16.54 -25.35
CA LYS A 513 -20.79 16.64 -25.80
C LYS A 513 -21.42 18.01 -25.53
N ASN A 514 -21.12 18.62 -24.38
CA ASN A 514 -21.67 19.92 -23.99
C ASN A 514 -20.76 21.12 -24.36
N SER A 515 -19.60 20.87 -24.94
CA SER A 515 -18.61 21.92 -25.23
C SER A 515 -19.07 22.86 -26.34
N GLY A 516 -19.89 22.38 -27.27
CA GLY A 516 -20.23 23.08 -28.51
C GLY A 516 -19.12 23.08 -29.55
N LEU A 517 -18.04 22.31 -29.33
CA LEU A 517 -17.00 22.03 -30.30
C LEU A 517 -17.43 20.91 -31.26
N GLU A 518 -16.76 20.83 -32.41
CA GLU A 518 -16.92 19.68 -33.32
C GLU A 518 -16.52 18.39 -32.60
N LEU A 519 -17.42 17.41 -32.60
CA LEU A 519 -17.21 16.10 -32.00
C LEU A 519 -16.57 15.18 -33.05
N LYS A 520 -15.44 14.55 -32.68
CA LYS A 520 -14.68 13.62 -33.52
C LYS A 520 -14.45 12.34 -32.73
N TRP A 521 -14.77 11.20 -33.32
CA TRP A 521 -14.56 9.87 -32.73
C TRP A 521 -14.56 8.82 -33.84
N SER A 522 -13.81 7.74 -33.60
CA SER A 522 -13.74 6.58 -34.48
C SER A 522 -14.48 5.39 -33.87
N GLU A 523 -14.27 4.19 -34.42
CA GLU A 523 -14.73 2.94 -33.80
C GLU A 523 -13.95 2.59 -32.53
N ASN A 524 -12.75 3.15 -32.35
CA ASN A 524 -11.91 2.94 -31.17
C ASN A 524 -12.62 3.36 -29.87
N ALA A 525 -13.47 4.39 -29.90
CA ALA A 525 -14.26 4.77 -28.74
C ALA A 525 -15.07 3.60 -28.12
N MET A 526 -15.74 2.77 -28.93
CA MET A 526 -16.50 1.63 -28.42
C MET A 526 -15.66 0.36 -28.33
N ASN A 527 -14.68 0.18 -29.22
CA ASN A 527 -13.76 -0.96 -29.18
C ASN A 527 -12.90 -0.91 -27.91
N SER A 528 -12.19 0.19 -27.65
CA SER A 528 -11.33 0.36 -26.47
C SER A 528 -12.15 0.41 -25.17
N ALA A 529 -13.34 1.01 -25.16
CA ALA A 529 -14.22 0.91 -23.98
C ALA A 529 -14.62 -0.55 -23.67
N SER A 530 -14.64 -1.42 -24.68
CA SER A 530 -14.88 -2.86 -24.50
C SER A 530 -13.62 -3.59 -24.05
N GLU A 531 -12.47 -3.25 -24.64
CA GLU A 531 -11.14 -3.74 -24.29
C GLU A 531 -10.79 -3.52 -22.82
N TYR A 532 -11.11 -2.35 -22.25
CA TYR A 532 -10.78 -1.99 -20.87
C TYR A 532 -11.96 -2.17 -19.88
N GLY A 533 -13.04 -2.84 -20.30
CA GLY A 533 -14.10 -3.26 -19.39
C GLY A 533 -15.09 -2.14 -18.99
N HIS A 534 -15.15 -1.04 -19.73
CA HIS A 534 -15.84 0.19 -19.37
C HIS A 534 -17.33 0.21 -19.79
N VAL A 535 -18.13 -0.68 -19.19
CA VAL A 535 -19.59 -0.79 -19.43
C VAL A 535 -20.34 0.54 -19.29
N LYS A 536 -19.93 1.41 -18.35
CA LYS A 536 -20.61 2.72 -18.19
C LYS A 536 -20.33 3.67 -19.36
N VAL A 537 -19.16 3.60 -19.98
CA VAL A 537 -18.81 4.36 -21.19
C VAL A 537 -19.62 3.86 -22.37
N LEU A 538 -19.70 2.53 -22.55
CA LEU A 538 -20.56 1.91 -23.57
C LEU A 538 -22.04 2.33 -23.41
N GLU A 539 -22.55 2.32 -22.18
CA GLU A 539 -23.89 2.78 -21.88
C GLU A 539 -24.07 4.29 -22.13
N TRP A 540 -23.04 5.10 -21.88
CA TRP A 540 -23.05 6.53 -22.21
C TRP A 540 -23.10 6.75 -23.71
N TRP A 541 -22.26 6.06 -24.49
CA TRP A 541 -22.28 6.11 -25.95
C TRP A 541 -23.68 5.77 -26.49
N LYS A 542 -24.26 4.65 -26.03
CA LYS A 542 -25.62 4.25 -26.40
C LYS A 542 -26.69 5.32 -26.09
N LYS A 543 -26.54 6.06 -24.99
CA LYS A 543 -27.46 7.13 -24.57
C LYS A 543 -27.11 8.51 -25.14
N SER A 544 -25.95 8.66 -25.77
CA SER A 544 -25.40 9.95 -26.16
C SER A 544 -26.24 10.62 -27.25
N GLY A 545 -26.86 9.82 -28.13
CA GLY A 545 -27.51 10.27 -29.37
C GLY A 545 -26.53 10.49 -30.53
N LEU A 546 -25.24 10.18 -30.34
CA LEU A 546 -24.21 10.21 -31.37
C LEU A 546 -24.26 8.94 -32.23
N GLU A 547 -23.71 9.01 -33.44
CA GLU A 547 -23.51 7.83 -34.29
C GLU A 547 -22.58 6.83 -33.58
N LEU A 548 -23.07 5.60 -33.43
CA LEU A 548 -22.33 4.51 -32.80
C LEU A 548 -21.47 3.81 -33.86
N LYS A 549 -20.18 3.67 -33.60
CA LYS A 549 -19.20 3.02 -34.48
C LYS A 549 -18.48 1.93 -33.68
N TRP A 550 -18.46 0.71 -34.20
CA TRP A 550 -17.73 -0.43 -33.61
C TRP A 550 -17.47 -1.50 -34.67
N SER A 551 -16.35 -2.21 -34.50
CA SER A 551 -15.93 -3.35 -35.31
C SER A 551 -16.14 -4.67 -34.54
N GLU A 552 -15.62 -5.77 -35.07
CA GLU A 552 -15.53 -7.05 -34.34
C GLU A 552 -14.61 -6.97 -33.11
N ASP A 553 -13.66 -6.03 -33.10
CA ASP A 553 -12.70 -5.82 -32.01
C ASP A 553 -13.41 -5.56 -30.68
N ALA A 554 -14.58 -4.94 -30.67
CA ALA A 554 -15.32 -4.69 -29.44
C ALA A 554 -15.64 -5.97 -28.65
N MET A 555 -16.08 -7.05 -29.32
CA MET A 555 -16.36 -8.32 -28.65
C MET A 555 -15.12 -9.22 -28.57
N ASP A 556 -14.21 -9.11 -29.54
CA ASP A 556 -12.96 -9.87 -29.56
C ASP A 556 -12.06 -9.44 -28.40
N LEU A 557 -11.77 -8.14 -28.25
CA LEU A 557 -10.94 -7.59 -27.16
C LEU A 557 -11.61 -7.78 -25.79
N ALA A 558 -12.93 -7.61 -25.68
CA ALA A 558 -13.63 -7.92 -24.43
C ALA A 558 -13.47 -9.39 -24.02
N SER A 559 -13.32 -10.30 -24.98
CA SER A 559 -13.06 -11.71 -24.71
C SER A 559 -11.60 -11.97 -24.37
N GLU A 560 -10.68 -11.35 -25.09
CA GLU A 560 -9.22 -11.40 -24.88
C GLU A 560 -8.81 -10.92 -23.49
N TYR A 561 -9.42 -9.85 -22.97
CA TYR A 561 -9.11 -9.32 -21.63
C TYR A 561 -10.06 -9.82 -20.53
N GLY A 562 -10.93 -10.80 -20.85
CA GLY A 562 -11.74 -11.48 -19.83
C GLY A 562 -12.95 -10.67 -19.31
N HIS A 563 -13.40 -9.65 -20.02
CA HIS A 563 -14.46 -8.72 -19.60
C HIS A 563 -15.88 -9.26 -19.84
N LEU A 564 -16.27 -10.23 -19.00
CA LEU A 564 -17.59 -10.86 -19.04
C LEU A 564 -18.77 -9.87 -18.95
N ASN A 565 -18.62 -8.81 -18.14
CA ASN A 565 -19.62 -7.76 -17.98
C ASN A 565 -19.84 -6.95 -19.26
N VAL A 566 -18.79 -6.74 -20.07
CA VAL A 566 -18.88 -6.08 -21.37
C VAL A 566 -19.57 -6.99 -22.39
N LEU A 567 -19.21 -8.27 -22.44
CA LEU A 567 -19.88 -9.25 -23.31
C LEU A 567 -21.38 -9.36 -23.00
N GLU A 568 -21.73 -9.40 -21.71
CA GLU A 568 -23.13 -9.40 -21.27
C GLU A 568 -23.83 -8.08 -21.61
N TRP A 569 -23.13 -6.94 -21.52
CA TRP A 569 -23.68 -5.65 -21.96
C TRP A 569 -23.93 -5.65 -23.47
N TRP A 570 -22.98 -6.10 -24.29
CA TRP A 570 -23.15 -6.20 -25.75
C TRP A 570 -24.36 -7.05 -26.10
N LYS A 571 -24.47 -8.26 -25.53
CA LYS A 571 -25.59 -9.17 -25.74
C LYS A 571 -26.95 -8.55 -25.39
N ASN A 572 -27.01 -7.73 -24.33
CA ASN A 572 -28.24 -7.08 -23.88
C ASN A 572 -28.44 -5.66 -24.47
N SER A 573 -27.47 -5.14 -25.23
CA SER A 573 -27.50 -3.77 -25.72
C SER A 573 -28.57 -3.55 -26.80
N GLY A 574 -28.90 -4.60 -27.56
CA GLY A 574 -29.72 -4.50 -28.77
C GLY A 574 -28.99 -3.94 -29.99
N LEU A 575 -27.66 -3.74 -29.90
CA LEU A 575 -26.80 -3.40 -31.02
C LEU A 575 -26.45 -4.66 -31.82
N GLU A 576 -26.03 -4.48 -33.08
CA GLU A 576 -25.50 -5.57 -33.89
C GLU A 576 -24.24 -6.15 -33.24
N LEU A 577 -24.26 -7.46 -33.01
CA LEU A 577 -23.15 -8.20 -32.43
C LEU A 577 -22.18 -8.59 -33.56
N LYS A 578 -20.92 -8.19 -33.43
CA LYS A 578 -19.82 -8.49 -34.37
C LYS A 578 -18.69 -9.13 -33.58
N TRP A 579 -18.18 -10.26 -34.06
CA TRP A 579 -17.05 -10.97 -33.48
C TRP A 579 -16.40 -11.86 -34.54
N SER A 580 -15.10 -12.08 -34.40
CA SER A 580 -14.31 -12.96 -35.25
C SER A 580 -13.94 -14.25 -34.50
N GLU A 581 -13.03 -15.03 -35.06
CA GLU A 581 -12.43 -16.17 -34.35
C GLU A 581 -11.52 -15.76 -33.18
N ASN A 582 -11.03 -14.51 -33.19
CA ASN A 582 -10.14 -13.97 -32.15
C ASN A 582 -10.81 -13.94 -30.78
N ALA A 583 -12.13 -13.69 -30.69
CA ALA A 583 -12.86 -13.71 -29.42
C ALA A 583 -12.62 -15.00 -28.61
N MET A 584 -12.62 -16.17 -29.26
CA MET A 584 -12.41 -17.44 -28.56
C MET A 584 -10.96 -17.90 -28.58
N ASN A 585 -10.20 -17.59 -29.63
CA ASN A 585 -8.78 -17.90 -29.69
C ASN A 585 -8.05 -17.19 -28.53
N SER A 586 -8.17 -15.87 -28.42
CA SER A 586 -7.52 -15.08 -27.36
C SER A 586 -8.05 -15.45 -25.97
N ALA A 587 -9.37 -15.63 -25.81
CA ALA A 587 -9.93 -16.06 -24.51
C ALA A 587 -9.41 -17.44 -24.07
N SER A 588 -9.06 -18.33 -25.01
CA SER A 588 -8.44 -19.62 -24.73
C SER A 588 -6.96 -19.48 -24.39
N GLU A 589 -6.21 -18.73 -25.20
CA GLU A 589 -4.78 -18.44 -25.01
C GLU A 589 -4.51 -17.80 -23.64
N TYR A 590 -5.28 -16.78 -23.26
CA TYR A 590 -5.15 -16.10 -21.96
C TYR A 590 -5.91 -16.80 -20.81
N GLY A 591 -6.49 -17.98 -21.05
CA GLY A 591 -7.07 -18.82 -20.00
C GLY A 591 -8.36 -18.28 -19.37
N HIS A 592 -9.14 -17.48 -20.09
CA HIS A 592 -10.40 -16.88 -19.62
C HIS A 592 -11.58 -17.85 -19.66
N VAL A 593 -11.53 -18.88 -18.81
CA VAL A 593 -12.54 -19.96 -18.72
C VAL A 593 -13.97 -19.44 -18.59
N LYS A 594 -14.21 -18.39 -17.79
CA LYS A 594 -15.56 -17.82 -17.61
C LYS A 594 -16.10 -17.17 -18.89
N VAL A 595 -15.22 -16.57 -19.71
CA VAL A 595 -15.59 -16.01 -21.01
C VAL A 595 -15.92 -17.13 -21.99
N LEU A 596 -15.11 -18.20 -22.04
CA LEU A 596 -15.40 -19.37 -22.89
C LEU A 596 -16.71 -20.07 -22.49
N GLU A 597 -16.96 -20.22 -21.19
CA GLU A 597 -18.25 -20.72 -20.70
C GLU A 597 -19.41 -19.80 -21.08
N TRP A 598 -19.19 -18.49 -21.05
CA TRP A 598 -20.19 -17.52 -21.47
C TRP A 598 -20.47 -17.65 -22.97
N TRP A 599 -19.45 -17.73 -23.83
CA TRP A 599 -19.60 -17.99 -25.27
C TRP A 599 -20.40 -19.26 -25.51
N LYS A 600 -20.08 -20.36 -24.81
CA LYS A 600 -20.82 -21.63 -24.90
C LYS A 600 -22.30 -21.50 -24.49
N LYS A 601 -22.61 -20.64 -23.52
CA LYS A 601 -23.97 -20.39 -23.00
C LYS A 601 -24.69 -19.26 -23.74
N SER A 602 -23.98 -18.46 -24.54
CA SER A 602 -24.50 -17.21 -25.10
C SER A 602 -25.56 -17.47 -26.19
N GLY A 603 -25.42 -18.60 -26.90
CA GLY A 603 -26.22 -18.95 -28.08
C GLY A 603 -25.71 -18.33 -29.38
N LEU A 604 -24.57 -17.63 -29.34
CA LEU A 604 -23.89 -17.07 -30.51
C LEU A 604 -23.09 -18.15 -31.24
N GLU A 605 -22.86 -17.95 -32.55
CA GLU A 605 -22.00 -18.82 -33.33
C GLU A 605 -20.58 -18.81 -32.76
N LEU A 606 -20.08 -20.02 -32.50
CA LEU A 606 -18.73 -20.22 -32.00
C LEU A 606 -17.78 -20.31 -33.22
N LYS A 607 -16.88 -19.33 -33.38
CA LYS A 607 -15.79 -19.27 -34.37
C LYS A 607 -14.41 -19.44 -33.71
N TRP A 608 -13.63 -20.45 -34.08
CA TRP A 608 -12.25 -20.64 -33.59
C TRP A 608 -11.36 -21.14 -34.73
N SER A 609 -10.07 -20.87 -34.66
CA SER A 609 -9.08 -21.40 -35.61
C SER A 609 -8.45 -22.71 -35.09
N ASP A 610 -7.81 -23.47 -35.98
CA ASP A 610 -7.10 -24.69 -35.60
C ASP A 610 -5.93 -24.43 -34.62
N ASP A 611 -5.39 -23.20 -34.59
CA ASP A 611 -4.31 -22.79 -33.70
C ASP A 611 -4.74 -22.74 -32.23
N ALA A 612 -6.02 -22.43 -31.95
CA ALA A 612 -6.56 -22.41 -30.58
C ALA A 612 -6.62 -23.78 -29.90
N ILE A 613 -6.50 -24.87 -30.66
CA ILE A 613 -6.54 -26.26 -30.16
C ILE A 613 -5.14 -26.72 -29.70
N TYR A 614 -4.06 -26.04 -30.11
CA TYR A 614 -2.70 -26.55 -29.97
C TYR A 614 -2.01 -26.26 -28.62
N GLU A 615 -2.50 -25.33 -27.80
CA GLU A 615 -1.80 -24.92 -26.56
C GLU A 615 -2.31 -25.58 -25.26
N GLN A 616 -3.29 -26.47 -25.30
CA GLN A 616 -3.70 -27.28 -24.13
C GLN A 616 -3.44 -28.78 -24.33
N ARG A 617 -2.15 -29.17 -24.29
CA ARG A 617 -1.73 -30.56 -24.04
C ARG A 617 -0.88 -30.70 -22.80
#